data_AF-A0A6C0DMB7-F1
#
_entry.id   AF-A0A6C0DMB7-F1
#
_cell.length_a   1.000
_cell.length_b   1.000
_cell.length_c   1.000
_cell.angle_alpha   90.00
_cell.angle_beta   90.00
_cell.angle_gamma   90.00
#
_symmetry.space_group_name_H-M   'P 1'
#
loop_
_entity.id
_entity.type
_entity.pdbx_description
1 polymer ?
#
loop_
_entity_poly.entity_id
_entity_poly.type
_entity_poly.pdbx_seq_one_letter_code
_entity_poly.pdbx_strand_id
1 'polypeptide(L)'
;MLLDNSILDYIGFFGPIIVIIISITKLWNQPQYLMGYVFFEIINGIINSVLKSLIRQERPAGGRSIIDEKYTGSNVYGMPSSHTQNVAFSTVFLYLVKGSPTYLILDSFILALTFYQRWKYKRHTVEQLIAGIGVGTIIAYMGFIMTKKIIYTA
;
A
#
# COMPACT_ATOMS: atom_id res chain seq x y z
N MET A 1 -18.65 -21.24 12.64
CA MET A 1 -19.35 -20.11 12.01
C MET A 1 -18.49 -19.63 10.84
N LEU A 2 -18.80 -20.10 9.63
CA LEU A 2 -18.16 -19.60 8.41
C LEU A 2 -18.67 -18.17 8.23
N LEU A 3 -17.80 -17.19 8.42
CA LEU A 3 -18.10 -15.82 7.99
C LEU A 3 -18.03 -15.85 6.46
N ASP A 4 -19.18 -15.75 5.81
CA ASP A 4 -19.21 -15.49 4.37
C ASP A 4 -18.39 -14.23 4.10
N ASN A 5 -17.37 -14.36 3.23
CA ASN A 5 -16.56 -13.22 2.84
C ASN A 5 -17.45 -12.23 2.09
N SER A 6 -17.57 -11.01 2.61
CA SER A 6 -18.33 -9.97 1.92
C SER A 6 -17.53 -9.44 0.72
N ILE A 7 -18.22 -8.83 -0.25
CA ILE A 7 -17.54 -8.16 -1.37
C ILE A 7 -16.57 -7.07 -0.90
N LEU A 8 -16.88 -6.42 0.22
CA LEU A 8 -16.01 -5.42 0.83
C LEU A 8 -14.69 -6.03 1.35
N ASP A 9 -14.72 -7.29 1.82
CA ASP A 9 -13.51 -7.99 2.22
C ASP A 9 -12.59 -8.26 1.01
N TYR A 10 -13.15 -8.58 -0.16
CA TYR A 10 -12.36 -8.71 -1.39
C TYR A 10 -11.79 -7.38 -1.87
N ILE A 11 -12.56 -6.29 -1.80
CA ILE A 11 -12.07 -4.95 -2.15
C ILE A 11 -10.92 -4.57 -1.21
N GLY A 12 -11.07 -4.78 0.10
CA GLY A 12 -10.00 -4.51 1.06
C GLY A 12 -8.76 -5.38 0.82
N PHE A 13 -8.95 -6.65 0.48
CA PHE A 13 -7.86 -7.56 0.15
C PHE A 13 -7.07 -7.10 -1.08
N PHE A 14 -7.77 -6.78 -2.18
CA PHE A 14 -7.20 -6.38 -3.46
C PHE A 14 -6.88 -4.89 -3.56
N GLY A 15 -7.09 -4.12 -2.49
CA GLY A 15 -6.86 -2.68 -2.43
C GLY A 15 -5.56 -2.21 -3.08
N PRO A 16 -4.38 -2.82 -2.80
CA PRO A 16 -3.13 -2.44 -3.44
C PRO A 16 -3.18 -2.53 -4.97
N ILE A 17 -3.74 -3.61 -5.52
CA ILE A 17 -3.83 -3.80 -6.97
C ILE A 17 -4.78 -2.77 -7.57
N ILE A 18 -5.92 -2.52 -6.91
CA ILE A 18 -6.91 -1.55 -7.37
C ILE A 18 -6.29 -0.16 -7.49
N VAL A 19 -5.61 0.34 -6.44
CA VAL A 19 -5.02 1.68 -6.48
C VAL A 19 -3.80 1.79 -7.39
N ILE A 20 -3.06 0.69 -7.61
CA ILE A 20 -2.00 0.64 -8.64
C ILE A 20 -2.60 0.85 -10.03
N ILE A 21 -3.69 0.15 -10.35
CA ILE A 21 -4.38 0.30 -11.65
C ILE A 21 -4.88 1.74 -11.81
N ILE A 22 -5.55 2.29 -10.79
CA ILE A 22 -6.00 3.70 -10.79
C ILE A 22 -4.82 4.63 -11.06
N SER A 23 -3.72 4.48 -10.33
CA SER A 23 -2.53 5.34 -10.45
C SER A 23 -1.93 5.27 -11.85
N ILE A 24 -1.74 4.08 -12.40
CA ILE A 24 -1.21 3.88 -13.76
C ILE A 24 -2.13 4.56 -14.80
N THR A 25 -3.44 4.30 -14.74
CA THR A 25 -4.39 4.90 -15.69
C THR A 25 -4.41 6.41 -15.59
N LYS A 26 -4.36 6.98 -14.38
CA LYS A 26 -4.40 8.43 -14.19
C LYS A 26 -3.08 9.13 -14.53
N LEU A 27 -1.96 8.43 -14.41
CA LEU A 27 -0.64 8.96 -14.77
C LEU A 27 -0.24 8.67 -16.22
N TRP A 28 -1.05 7.95 -16.99
CA TRP A 28 -0.75 7.54 -18.38
C TRP A 28 -0.26 8.67 -19.29
N ASN A 29 -0.92 9.83 -19.24
CA ASN A 29 -0.56 11.00 -20.05
C ASN A 29 0.55 11.88 -19.42
N GLN A 30 1.20 11.41 -18.36
CA GLN A 30 2.29 12.09 -17.66
C GLN A 30 3.45 11.11 -17.47
N PRO A 31 4.13 10.69 -18.56
CA PRO A 31 5.04 9.55 -18.56
C PRO A 31 6.18 9.69 -17.55
N GLN A 32 6.71 10.90 -17.32
CA GLN A 32 7.75 11.13 -16.33
C GLN A 32 7.27 10.84 -14.90
N TYR A 33 6.05 11.26 -14.55
CA TYR A 33 5.44 10.94 -13.26
C TYR A 33 5.05 9.47 -13.14
N LEU A 34 4.60 8.83 -14.23
CA LEU A 34 4.32 7.40 -14.26
C LEU A 34 5.60 6.57 -14.04
N MET A 35 6.71 6.92 -14.70
CA MET A 35 8.01 6.28 -14.48
C MET A 35 8.49 6.45 -13.03
N GLY A 36 8.36 7.68 -12.49
CA GLY A 36 8.65 7.94 -11.08
C GLY A 36 7.81 7.09 -10.13
N TYR A 37 6.51 7.01 -10.37
CA TYR A 37 5.58 6.17 -9.61
C TYR A 37 6.02 4.70 -9.59
N VAL A 38 6.25 4.10 -10.77
CA VAL A 38 6.62 2.69 -10.88
C VAL A 38 7.96 2.42 -10.19
N PHE A 39 8.95 3.30 -10.39
CA PHE A 39 10.26 3.17 -9.75
C PHE A 39 10.14 3.22 -8.22
N PHE A 40 9.45 4.22 -7.67
CA PHE A 40 9.32 4.36 -6.23
C PHE A 40 8.39 3.33 -5.59
N GLU A 41 7.42 2.76 -6.32
CA GLU A 41 6.62 1.62 -5.82
C GLU A 41 7.47 0.34 -5.69
N ILE A 42 8.45 0.13 -6.57
CA ILE A 42 9.43 -0.96 -6.42
C ILE A 42 10.30 -0.72 -5.17
N ILE A 43 10.82 0.51 -5.00
CA ILE A 43 11.57 0.88 -3.80
C ILE A 43 10.72 0.71 -2.54
N ASN A 44 9.45 1.09 -2.57
CA ASN A 44 8.48 0.91 -1.49
C ASN A 44 8.40 -0.57 -1.05
N GLY A 45 8.27 -1.49 -1.99
CA GLY A 45 8.27 -2.93 -1.73
C GLY A 45 9.60 -3.48 -1.17
N ILE A 46 10.73 -2.98 -1.66
CA ILE A 46 12.06 -3.35 -1.14
C ILE A 46 12.19 -2.89 0.32
N ILE A 47 11.84 -1.64 0.61
CA ILE A 47 11.90 -1.08 1.97
C ILE A 47 10.96 -1.87 2.91
N ASN A 48 9.75 -2.25 2.48
CA ASN A 48 8.88 -3.12 3.27
C ASN A 48 9.59 -4.42 3.68
N SER A 49 10.25 -5.08 2.72
CA SER A 49 10.93 -6.36 2.94
C SER A 49 12.13 -6.23 3.88
N VAL A 50 12.91 -5.16 3.72
CA VAL A 50 14.05 -4.84 4.60
C VAL A 50 13.55 -4.57 6.01
N LEU A 51 12.57 -3.68 6.18
CA LEU A 51 12.02 -3.33 7.49
C LEU A 51 11.43 -4.54 8.21
N LYS A 52 10.69 -5.42 7.50
CA LYS A 52 10.19 -6.68 8.08
C LYS A 52 11.32 -7.57 8.61
N SER A 53 12.41 -7.67 7.86
CA SER A 53 13.56 -8.50 8.22
C SER A 53 14.35 -7.95 9.41
N LEU A 54 14.30 -6.63 9.63
CA LEU A 54 14.92 -5.94 10.76
C LEU A 54 14.04 -5.96 12.02
N ILE A 55 12.76 -5.60 11.89
CA ILE A 55 11.83 -5.46 13.02
C ILE A 55 11.38 -6.83 13.53
N ARG A 56 11.16 -7.79 12.63
CA ARG A 56 10.77 -9.17 12.94
C ARG A 56 9.56 -9.33 13.87
N GLN A 57 8.66 -8.35 13.90
CA GLN A 57 7.46 -8.44 14.72
C GLN A 57 6.52 -9.52 14.16
N GLU A 58 6.05 -10.41 15.04
CA GLU A 58 5.13 -11.48 14.68
C GLU A 58 3.76 -10.95 14.24
N ARG A 59 3.06 -11.73 13.41
CA ARG A 59 1.66 -11.47 13.06
C ARG A 59 0.74 -11.94 14.20
N PRO A 60 -0.51 -11.44 14.28
CA PRO A 60 -1.48 -11.94 15.26
C PRO A 60 -1.73 -13.44 15.12
N ALA A 61 -1.89 -14.13 16.25
CA ALA A 61 -2.23 -15.56 16.26
C ALA A 61 -3.66 -15.81 15.72
N GLY A 62 -3.85 -16.95 15.05
CA GLY A 62 -5.15 -17.35 14.49
C GLY A 62 -5.57 -16.54 13.25
N GLY A 63 -4.59 -16.08 12.47
CA GLY A 63 -4.80 -15.42 11.18
C GLY A 63 -5.56 -16.29 10.19
N ARG A 64 -6.45 -15.68 9.40
CA ARG A 64 -7.24 -16.36 8.36
C ARG A 64 -6.95 -15.77 7.00
N SER A 65 -6.94 -16.62 5.96
CA SER A 65 -6.76 -16.19 4.58
C SER A 65 -8.07 -16.14 3.80
N ILE A 66 -8.18 -15.20 2.87
CA ILE A 66 -9.23 -15.23 1.84
C ILE A 66 -8.84 -16.15 0.67
N ILE A 67 -7.56 -16.19 0.29
CA ILE A 67 -7.05 -16.95 -0.89
C ILE A 67 -5.86 -17.86 -0.57
N ASP A 68 -5.81 -18.41 0.66
CA ASP A 68 -4.67 -19.21 1.15
C ASP A 68 -3.26 -18.58 0.94
N GLU A 69 -3.09 -17.29 1.30
CA GLU A 69 -1.80 -16.61 1.20
C GLU A 69 -0.74 -17.32 2.05
N LYS A 70 0.31 -17.81 1.40
CA LYS A 70 1.47 -18.39 2.08
C LYS A 70 2.48 -17.31 2.45
N TYR A 71 2.96 -17.34 3.69
CA TYR A 71 4.02 -16.45 4.14
C TYR A 71 5.37 -17.17 4.09
N THR A 72 6.30 -16.64 3.31
CA THR A 72 7.68 -17.13 3.19
C THR A 72 8.66 -15.96 3.27
N GLY A 73 9.91 -16.23 3.62
CA GLY A 73 10.95 -15.22 3.75
C GLY A 73 10.56 -14.11 4.74
N SER A 74 10.76 -12.85 4.37
CA SER A 74 10.41 -11.69 5.21
C SER A 74 8.90 -11.55 5.46
N ASN A 75 8.05 -12.17 4.63
CA ASN A 75 6.60 -12.02 4.73
C ASN A 75 5.97 -12.74 5.93
N VAL A 76 6.75 -13.59 6.62
CA VAL A 76 6.35 -14.18 7.91
C VAL A 76 6.12 -13.11 8.98
N TYR A 77 6.86 -12.00 8.91
CA TYR A 77 6.74 -10.88 9.83
C TYR A 77 5.63 -9.92 9.43
N GLY A 78 4.99 -9.31 10.44
CA GLY A 78 3.81 -8.47 10.29
C GLY A 78 4.08 -6.98 10.12
N MET A 79 5.22 -6.46 10.60
CA MET A 79 5.51 -5.01 10.56
C MET A 79 6.58 -4.64 9.54
N PRO A 80 6.35 -3.64 8.67
CA PRO A 80 5.08 -2.96 8.39
C PRO A 80 4.16 -3.80 7.47
N SER A 81 2.85 -3.52 7.49
CA SER A 81 1.93 -4.15 6.55
C SER A 81 2.16 -3.66 5.12
N SER A 82 2.50 -4.57 4.20
CA SER A 82 2.70 -4.23 2.78
C SER A 82 1.42 -3.75 2.11
N HIS A 83 0.25 -4.22 2.56
CA HIS A 83 -1.02 -3.83 1.97
C HIS A 83 -1.34 -2.36 2.24
N THR A 84 -1.32 -1.93 3.50
CA THR A 84 -1.57 -0.52 3.82
C THR A 84 -0.43 0.38 3.37
N GLN A 85 0.80 -0.12 3.32
CA GLN A 85 1.95 0.61 2.78
C GLN A 85 1.81 0.92 1.29
N ASN A 86 1.46 -0.07 0.46
CA ASN A 86 1.28 0.15 -0.97
C ASN A 86 0.06 1.05 -1.23
N VAL A 87 -1.05 0.83 -0.53
CA VAL A 87 -2.24 1.67 -0.72
C VAL A 87 -1.95 3.13 -0.33
N ALA A 88 -1.30 3.36 0.81
CA ALA A 88 -0.91 4.71 1.24
C ALA A 88 0.07 5.35 0.25
N PHE A 89 1.07 4.59 -0.24
CA PHE A 89 2.00 5.08 -1.24
C PHE A 89 1.28 5.58 -2.50
N SER A 90 0.44 4.73 -3.11
CA SER A 90 -0.28 5.08 -4.33
C SER A 90 -1.21 6.27 -4.14
N THR A 91 -1.96 6.28 -3.03
CA THR A 91 -2.89 7.36 -2.68
C THR A 91 -2.17 8.70 -2.60
N VAL A 92 -1.09 8.76 -1.82
CA VAL A 92 -0.35 10.01 -1.56
C VAL A 92 0.39 10.47 -2.81
N PHE A 93 1.05 9.56 -3.52
CA PHE A 93 1.78 9.92 -4.74
C PHE A 93 0.82 10.47 -5.81
N LEU A 94 -0.30 9.77 -6.05
CA LEU A 94 -1.29 10.20 -7.03
C LEU A 94 -1.92 11.55 -6.66
N TYR A 95 -2.25 11.75 -5.38
CA TYR A 95 -2.76 13.03 -4.88
C TYR A 95 -1.74 14.16 -5.09
N LEU A 96 -0.46 13.95 -4.78
CA LEU A 96 0.58 14.98 -4.95
C LEU A 96 0.78 15.37 -6.42
N VAL A 97 0.68 14.41 -7.36
CA VAL A 97 0.80 14.69 -8.79
C VAL A 97 -0.45 15.35 -9.36
N LYS A 98 -1.65 14.91 -8.97
CA LYS A 98 -2.92 15.40 -9.56
C LYS A 98 -3.51 16.61 -8.86
N GLY A 99 -3.18 16.82 -7.58
CA GLY A 99 -3.79 17.84 -6.73
C GLY A 99 -5.31 17.68 -6.55
N SER A 100 -5.89 16.54 -6.91
CA SER A 100 -7.33 16.32 -6.93
C SER A 100 -7.80 15.61 -5.65
N PRO A 101 -8.67 16.22 -4.83
CA PRO A 101 -9.18 15.59 -3.61
C PRO A 101 -10.06 14.37 -3.91
N THR A 102 -10.60 14.25 -5.13
CA THR A 102 -11.41 13.09 -5.55
C THR A 102 -10.62 11.80 -5.43
N TYR A 103 -9.38 11.74 -5.93
CA TYR A 103 -8.55 10.54 -5.84
C TYR A 103 -8.14 10.25 -4.40
N LEU A 104 -7.83 11.30 -3.64
CA LEU A 104 -7.51 11.15 -2.21
C LEU A 104 -8.67 10.50 -1.45
N ILE A 105 -9.91 10.96 -1.66
CA ILE A 105 -11.10 10.42 -0.97
C ILE A 105 -11.37 8.97 -1.40
N LEU A 106 -11.35 8.69 -2.70
CA LEU A 106 -11.61 7.35 -3.24
C LEU A 106 -10.56 6.33 -2.75
N ASP A 107 -9.28 6.66 -2.87
CA ASP A 107 -8.21 5.75 -2.46
C ASP A 107 -8.11 5.64 -0.93
N SER A 108 -8.46 6.69 -0.18
CA SER A 108 -8.59 6.61 1.29
C SER A 108 -9.73 5.69 1.72
N PHE A 109 -10.83 5.64 0.98
CA PHE A 109 -11.89 4.67 1.22
C PHE A 109 -11.39 3.23 0.99
N ILE A 110 -10.62 3.00 -0.08
CA ILE A 110 -9.97 1.71 -0.32
C ILE A 110 -8.97 1.38 0.79
N LEU A 111 -8.17 2.36 1.25
CA LEU A 111 -7.25 2.18 2.37
C LEU A 111 -7.98 1.77 3.65
N ALA A 112 -9.13 2.39 3.95
CA ALA A 112 -9.96 2.02 5.10
C ALA A 112 -10.48 0.59 5.00
N LEU A 113 -10.93 0.16 3.80
CA LEU A 113 -11.34 -1.23 3.57
C LEU A 113 -10.17 -2.21 3.70
N THR A 114 -9.00 -1.87 3.16
CA THR A 114 -7.77 -2.68 3.30
C THR A 114 -7.35 -2.80 4.75
N PHE A 115 -7.36 -1.69 5.49
CA PHE A 115 -7.07 -1.68 6.91
C PHE A 115 -8.02 -2.60 7.68
N TYR A 116 -9.32 -2.39 7.50
CA TYR A 116 -10.35 -3.15 8.19
C TYR A 116 -10.26 -4.65 7.87
N GLN A 117 -10.08 -5.01 6.60
CA GLN A 117 -9.89 -6.39 6.17
C GLN A 117 -8.67 -7.03 6.85
N ARG A 118 -7.52 -6.38 6.82
CA ARG A 118 -6.28 -6.96 7.38
C ARG A 118 -6.35 -7.13 8.90
N TRP A 119 -7.05 -6.23 9.58
CA TRP A 119 -7.34 -6.34 11.01
C TRP A 119 -8.36 -7.44 11.33
N LYS A 120 -9.54 -7.45 10.68
CA LYS A 120 -10.62 -8.44 10.85
C LYS A 120 -10.14 -9.89 10.62
N TYR A 121 -9.24 -10.08 9.66
CA TYR A 121 -8.68 -11.40 9.32
C TYR A 121 -7.44 -11.76 10.15
N LYS A 122 -7.08 -10.94 11.14
CA LYS A 122 -5.91 -11.14 12.01
C LYS A 122 -4.62 -11.32 11.20
N ARG A 123 -4.51 -10.63 10.06
CA ARG A 123 -3.28 -10.64 9.25
C ARG A 123 -2.24 -9.68 9.79
N HIS A 124 -2.69 -8.60 10.42
CA HIS A 124 -1.87 -7.56 11.01
C HIS A 124 -2.52 -6.97 12.27
N THR A 125 -1.70 -6.49 13.21
CA THR A 125 -2.16 -5.62 14.31
C THR A 125 -2.42 -4.20 13.80
N VAL A 126 -3.06 -3.36 14.62
CA VAL A 126 -3.30 -1.94 14.30
C VAL A 126 -1.97 -1.19 14.11
N GLU A 127 -0.98 -1.45 14.96
CA GLU A 127 0.34 -0.82 14.90
C GLU A 127 1.06 -1.19 13.59
N GLN A 128 0.95 -2.44 13.15
CA GLN A 128 1.52 -2.91 11.88
C GLN A 128 0.90 -2.21 10.67
N LEU A 129 -0.40 -1.95 10.73
CA LEU A 129 -1.15 -1.28 9.68
C LEU A 129 -0.80 0.21 9.62
N ILE A 130 -0.75 0.89 10.78
CA ILE A 130 -0.34 2.29 10.90
C ILE A 130 1.11 2.48 10.45
N ALA A 131 2.02 1.59 10.84
CA ALA A 131 3.41 1.61 10.39
C ALA A 131 3.50 1.50 8.86
N GLY A 132 2.68 0.63 8.24
CA GLY A 132 2.57 0.55 6.79
C GLY A 132 2.14 1.87 6.16
N ILE A 133 1.08 2.49 6.66
CA ILE A 133 0.60 3.80 6.18
C ILE A 133 1.71 4.86 6.28
N GLY A 134 2.40 4.93 7.42
CA GLY A 134 3.48 5.88 7.65
C GLY A 134 4.62 5.71 6.65
N VAL A 135 5.14 4.49 6.50
CA VAL A 135 6.23 4.20 5.56
C VAL A 135 5.82 4.51 4.12
N GLY A 136 4.63 4.08 3.70
CA GLY A 136 4.13 4.32 2.34
C GLY A 136 3.99 5.80 2.02
N THR A 137 3.45 6.57 2.97
CA THR A 137 3.32 8.04 2.86
C THR A 137 4.67 8.73 2.72
N ILE A 138 5.65 8.36 3.55
CA ILE A 138 7.00 8.94 3.50
C ILE A 138 7.66 8.65 2.15
N ILE A 139 7.59 7.41 1.67
CA ILE A 139 8.18 7.01 0.40
C ILE A 139 7.48 7.70 -0.78
N ALA A 140 6.15 7.84 -0.74
CA ALA A 140 5.41 8.58 -1.77
C ALA A 140 5.79 10.06 -1.82
N TYR A 141 5.92 10.71 -0.67
CA TYR A 141 6.33 12.11 -0.60
C TYR A 141 7.75 12.30 -1.14
N MET A 142 8.71 11.47 -0.71
CA MET A 142 10.08 11.51 -1.24
C MET A 142 10.11 11.25 -2.75
N GLY A 143 9.37 10.23 -3.19
CA GLY A 143 9.27 9.86 -4.60
C GLY A 143 8.74 11.02 -5.46
N PHE A 144 7.65 11.66 -5.01
CA PHE A 144 7.10 12.83 -5.68
C PHE A 144 8.11 13.98 -5.80
N ILE A 145 8.78 14.33 -4.70
CA ILE A 145 9.77 15.43 -4.70
C ILE A 145 10.93 15.12 -5.64
N MET A 146 11.46 13.89 -5.62
CA MET A 146 12.57 13.48 -6.47
C MET A 146 12.16 13.46 -7.95
N THR A 147 11.00 12.87 -8.27
CA THR A 147 10.47 12.85 -9.64
C THR A 147 10.23 14.28 -10.16
N LYS A 148 9.60 15.13 -9.34
CA LYS A 148 9.39 16.54 -9.68
C LYS A 148 10.71 17.24 -9.95
N LYS A 149 11.71 17.08 -9.08
CA LYS A 149 13.04 17.67 -9.26
C LYS A 149 13.67 17.25 -10.58
N ILE A 150 13.69 15.96 -10.90
CA ILE A 150 14.24 15.43 -12.16
C ILE A 150 13.57 16.09 -13.37
N ILE A 151 12.24 16.20 -13.37
CA ILE A 151 11.49 16.81 -14.47
C ILE A 151 11.88 18.27 -14.70
N TYR A 152 12.08 19.06 -13.65
CA TYR A 152 12.44 20.49 -13.78
C TYR A 152 13.93 20.75 -14.02
N THR A 153 14.78 19.74 -13.88
CA THR A 153 16.23 19.85 -14.13
C THR A 153 16.68 19.18 -15.43
N ALA A 154 15.77 18.49 -16.13
CA ALA A 154 15.99 17.86 -17.43
C ALA A 154 15.56 18.80 -18.56
#